data_AF-A0A536AE11-F1
#
_entry.id   AF-A0A536AE11-F1
#
_cell.length_a   1.000
_cell.length_b   1.000
_cell.length_c   1.000
_cell.angle_alpha   90.00
_cell.angle_beta   90.00
_cell.angle_gamma   90.00
#
_symmetry.space_group_name_H-M   'P 1'
#
loop_
_entity.id
_entity.type
_entity.pdbx_description
1 polymer ?
#
loop_
_entity_poly.entity_id
_entity_poly.type
_entity_poly.pdbx_seq_one_letter_code
_entity_poly.pdbx_strand_id
1 'polypeptide(L)' 'DAKPWDVAGAGVVLQAAGGLLTDPEGGSWLYSTGGYVAGNPSLHQWALRAIKYVKQHPDP' A
#
# COMPACT_ATOMS: atom_id res chain seq x y z
N ASP A 1 -12.35 2.25 -5.99
CA ASP A 1 -11.42 2.14 -4.84
C ASP A 1 -11.81 1.05 -3.91
N ALA A 2 -10.81 0.25 -3.53
CA ALA A 2 -10.94 -0.67 -2.41
C ALA A 2 -11.24 0.11 -1.12
N LYS A 3 -12.04 -0.48 -0.25
CA LYS A 3 -12.39 0.01 1.07
C LYS A 3 -11.67 -0.80 2.14
N PRO A 4 -11.59 -0.34 3.40
CA PRO A 4 -10.87 -1.07 4.44
C PRO A 4 -11.35 -2.51 4.60
N TRP A 5 -12.65 -2.78 4.41
CA TRP A 5 -13.21 -4.14 4.46
C TRP A 5 -12.80 -5.04 3.29
N ASP A 6 -12.44 -4.48 2.13
CA ASP A 6 -11.96 -5.26 0.99
C ASP A 6 -10.54 -5.81 1.21
N VAL A 7 -9.74 -5.13 2.05
CA VAL A 7 -8.34 -5.47 2.31
C VAL A 7 -8.07 -6.05 3.69
N ALA A 8 -9.00 -5.90 4.65
CA ALA A 8 -8.79 -6.32 6.04
C ALA A 8 -8.40 -7.80 6.17
N GLY A 9 -9.10 -8.69 5.46
CA GLY A 9 -8.78 -10.12 5.45
C GLY A 9 -7.40 -10.42 4.84
N ALA A 10 -7.08 -9.79 3.72
CA ALA A 10 -5.77 -9.92 3.07
C ALA A 10 -4.64 -9.38 3.96
N GLY A 11 -4.88 -8.32 4.73
CA GLY A 11 -3.92 -7.75 5.68
C GLY A 11 -3.48 -8.74 6.75
N VAL A 12 -4.41 -9.51 7.32
CA VAL A 12 -4.09 -10.55 8.31
C VAL A 12 -3.21 -11.65 7.70
N VAL A 13 -3.59 -12.16 6.53
CA VAL A 13 -2.83 -13.21 5.83
C VAL A 13 -1.44 -12.71 5.46
N LEU A 14 -1.34 -11.48 4.93
CA LEU A 14 -0.09 -10.90 4.47
C LEU A 14 0.87 -10.64 5.65
N GLN A 15 0.39 -10.12 6.77
CA GLN A 15 1.20 -9.95 7.97
C GLN A 15 1.70 -11.28 8.53
N ALA A 16 0.85 -12.31 8.56
CA ALA A 16 1.26 -13.65 8.99
C ALA A 16 2.37 -14.24 8.09
N ALA A 17 2.41 -13.86 6.80
CA ALA A 17 3.46 -14.22 5.86
C ALA A 17 4.70 -13.29 5.90
N GLY A 18 4.75 -12.32 6.82
CA GLY A 18 5.85 -11.35 6.93
C GLY A 18 5.81 -10.21 5.91
N GLY A 19 4.67 -10.00 5.25
CA GLY A 19 4.44 -8.88 4.34
C GLY A 19 3.99 -7.60 5.03
N LEU A 20 3.88 -6.53 4.23
CA LEU A 20 3.49 -5.19 4.65
C LEU A 20 2.25 -4.73 3.88
N LEU A 21 1.38 -3.98 4.56
CA LEU A 21 0.21 -3.31 4.00
C LEU A 21 0.16 -1.88 4.54
N THR A 22 0.19 -0.88 3.67
CA THR A 22 0.11 0.55 4.02
C THR A 22 -0.86 1.30 3.11
N ASP A 23 -1.16 2.55 3.47
CA ASP A 23 -1.66 3.53 2.50
C ASP A 23 -0.58 3.87 1.43
N PRO A 24 -0.90 4.65 0.37
CA PRO A 24 0.05 5.06 -0.66
C PRO A 24 1.18 5.99 -0.19
N GLU A 25 1.10 6.51 1.03
CA GLU A 25 2.09 7.37 1.69
C GLU A 25 3.04 6.55 2.59
N GLY A 26 2.76 5.27 2.80
CA GLY A 26 3.51 4.37 3.69
C GLY A 26 3.02 4.36 5.14
N GLY A 27 1.87 4.99 5.42
CA GLY A 27 1.23 5.06 6.72
C GLY A 27 0.21 3.95 6.98
N SER A 28 -0.67 4.18 7.94
CA SER A 28 -1.66 3.18 8.36
C SER A 28 -2.71 2.93 7.28
N TRP A 29 -2.82 1.69 6.82
CA TRP A 29 -3.86 1.28 5.86
C TRP A 29 -5.28 1.47 6.39
N LEU A 30 -5.48 1.49 7.71
CA LEU A 30 -6.81 1.60 8.33
C LEU A 30 -7.50 2.93 8.03
N TYR A 31 -6.71 3.99 7.81
CA TYR A 31 -7.21 5.34 7.57
C TYR A 31 -7.01 5.79 6.12
N SER A 32 -6.72 4.84 5.22
CA SER A 32 -6.55 5.14 3.80
C SER A 32 -7.83 5.72 3.19
N THR A 33 -7.67 6.75 2.35
CA THR A 33 -8.77 7.43 1.65
C THR A 33 -9.13 6.81 0.30
N GLY A 34 -8.37 5.82 -0.19
CA GLY A 34 -8.68 5.16 -1.47
C GLY A 34 -7.59 4.32 -2.13
N GLY A 35 -6.47 4.04 -1.46
CA GLY A 35 -5.38 3.25 -2.04
C GLY A 35 -4.66 2.39 -1.02
N TYR A 36 -4.03 1.31 -1.48
CA TYR A 36 -3.29 0.41 -0.61
C TYR A 36 -2.04 -0.08 -1.33
N VAL A 37 -0.95 -0.24 -0.57
CA VAL A 37 0.29 -0.81 -1.05
C VAL A 37 0.55 -2.06 -0.23
N ALA A 38 0.64 -3.20 -0.91
CA ALA A 38 0.79 -4.52 -0.31
C ALA A 38 1.98 -5.24 -0.94
N GLY A 39 2.83 -5.88 -0.14
CA GLY A 39 3.96 -6.65 -0.66
C GLY A 39 4.95 -7.09 0.40
N ASN A 40 5.99 -7.81 -0.01
CA ASN A 40 7.11 -8.11 0.89
C ASN A 40 7.91 -6.83 1.22
N PRO A 41 8.75 -6.81 2.28
CA PRO A 41 9.46 -5.61 2.71
C PRO A 41 10.29 -4.92 1.63
N SER A 42 10.96 -5.70 0.77
CA SER A 42 11.81 -5.18 -0.30
C SER A 42 11.01 -4.51 -1.42
N LEU A 43 9.96 -5.18 -1.91
CA LEU A 43 9.09 -4.68 -2.97
C LEU A 43 8.26 -3.49 -2.50
N HIS A 44 7.76 -3.53 -1.26
CA HIS A 44 6.92 -2.48 -0.70
C HIS A 44 7.63 -1.12 -0.70
N GLN A 45 8.90 -1.10 -0.29
CA GLN A 45 9.74 0.10 -0.35
C GLN A 45 9.93 0.64 -1.77
N TRP A 46 10.05 -0.27 -2.76
CA TRP A 46 10.19 0.12 -4.16
C TRP A 46 8.89 0.69 -4.73
N ALA A 47 7.75 0.05 -4.42
CA ALA A 47 6.43 0.51 -4.83
C ALA A 47 6.10 1.91 -4.30
N LEU A 48 6.38 2.20 -3.02
CA LEU A 48 6.17 3.53 -2.45
C LEU A 48 7.01 4.60 -3.17
N ARG A 49 8.26 4.30 -3.51
CA ARG A 49 9.10 5.23 -4.28
C ARG A 49 8.56 5.47 -5.69
N ALA A 50 8.10 4.42 -6.37
CA ALA A 50 7.52 4.53 -7.71
C ALA A 50 6.23 5.37 -7.69
N ILE A 51 5.33 5.11 -6.73
CA ILE A 51 4.10 5.90 -6.54
C ILE A 51 4.43 7.36 -6.28
N LYS A 52 5.40 7.64 -5.39
CA LYS A 52 5.84 9.00 -5.11
C LYS A 52 6.41 9.69 -6.36
N TYR A 53 7.21 8.97 -7.15
CA TYR A 53 7.81 9.50 -8.38
C TYR A 53 6.74 9.89 -9.41
N VAL A 54 5.77 9.01 -9.67
CA VAL A 54 4.66 9.27 -10.60
C VAL A 54 3.77 10.41 -10.11
N LYS A 55 3.44 10.48 -8.82
CA LYS A 55 2.70 11.61 -8.24
C LYS A 55 3.40 12.96 -8.44
N GLN A 56 4.74 12.97 -8.48
CA GLN A 56 5.55 14.17 -8.69
C GLN A 56 5.75 14.51 -10.17
N HIS A 57 5.59 13.54 -11.07
CA HIS A 57 5.75 13.69 -12.51
C HIS A 57 4.49 13.14 -13.21
N PRO A 58 3.33 13.79 -13.04
CA PRO A 58 2.14 13.40 -13.78
C PRO A 58 2.41 13.49 -15.29
N ASP A 59 1.90 12.53 -16.06
CA ASP A 59 1.91 12.62 -17.51
C ASP A 59 1.28 13.96 -17.96
N PRO A 60 1.81 14.61 -19.01
CA PRO A 60 1.34 15.90 -19.48
C PRO A 60 -0.12 15.89 -19.96
#